data_AF-A0A816C8B1-F1
#
_entry.id   AF-A0A816C8B1-F1
#
_cell.length_a   1.000
_cell.length_b   1.000
_cell.length_c   1.000
_cell.angle_alpha   90.00
_cell.angle_beta   90.00
_cell.angle_gamma   90.00
#
_symmetry.space_group_name_H-M   'P 1'
#
loop_
_entity.id
_entity.type
_entity.pdbx_description
1 polymer ?
#
loop_
_entity_poly.entity_id
_entity_poly.type
_entity_poly.pdbx_seq_one_letter_code
_entity_poly.pdbx_strand_id
1 'polypeptide(L)'
;MPINLRVEQQALGRTSRQGNRGTSQMIINIENFISYLLSVYSKYIDEHPNLSTDDLHEIKYLREWCQKAETDQLYKIRTKDIPEIKLKDQLFQKFCHLLSNLREIDDDEYKLKSVKEQWGLWLKNIDRRDKIKFSLDRNIKMAGCQLIDNNSNNSIYHIINQQLQRHTTDQELKEQMIKHILQNKTCYKDFLTNIDNNNNILYIEETMMKALMRTLNINIVVFTNYDQLPIVYKRRNAIQTIFLAGEFDVMYYSFDINNSENILKYVSEYQDEDDDTLVELITMNNYNDKHLYSKLNDAFNKQDNFIDYTEFEQQIRDQYQKQDKIIKNPFYHIAKADMLIIKSHQFFIRTKQFVRQIVSVGTKQSVERENALQCLNAAIQLNPIYSFTAYVSQAYLLIEQKSDKYKENAIADLLKARDQINNFILPAYHSMQLNLYDNNNNNNSDCDDLSKQLTIKTNIIDLYNNHIQNAILTIENSQKLVDLMIFNGKHISTIIKVERHKALQLINSNVNSI
;
A
#
# COMPACT_ATOMS: atom_id res chain seq x y z
N MET A 1 -37.07 -7.62 -15.99
CA MET A 1 -37.41 -6.28 -16.54
C MET A 1 -36.17 -5.42 -16.52
N PRO A 2 -35.87 -4.60 -17.54
CA PRO A 2 -34.74 -3.67 -17.50
C PRO A 2 -34.98 -2.55 -16.48
N ILE A 3 -33.96 -2.16 -15.71
CA ILE A 3 -34.04 -0.97 -14.83
C ILE A 3 -34.13 0.31 -15.67
N ASN A 4 -33.39 0.36 -16.77
CA ASN A 4 -33.33 1.54 -17.63
C ASN A 4 -34.55 1.61 -18.56
N LEU A 5 -35.35 2.67 -18.41
CA LEU A 5 -36.58 2.85 -19.19
C LEU A 5 -36.33 2.91 -20.70
N ARG A 6 -35.21 3.49 -21.14
CA ARG A 6 -34.84 3.55 -22.56
C ARG A 6 -34.56 2.15 -23.12
N VAL A 7 -33.95 1.26 -22.35
CA VAL A 7 -33.69 -0.14 -22.78
C VAL A 7 -35.01 -0.90 -22.93
N GLU A 8 -35.94 -0.73 -22.00
CA GLU A 8 -37.29 -1.31 -22.11
C GLU A 8 -38.00 -0.78 -23.35
N GLN A 9 -38.04 0.55 -23.55
CA GLN A 9 -38.67 1.18 -24.71
C GLN A 9 -38.03 0.78 -26.05
N GLN A 10 -36.72 0.58 -26.09
CA GLN A 10 -36.03 0.07 -27.28
C GLN A 10 -36.38 -1.38 -27.58
N ALA A 11 -36.45 -2.23 -26.55
CA ALA A 11 -36.87 -3.62 -26.69
C ALA A 11 -38.32 -3.70 -27.20
N LEU A 12 -39.22 -2.90 -26.63
CA LEU A 12 -40.61 -2.77 -27.08
C LEU A 12 -40.67 -2.21 -28.51
N GLY A 13 -39.96 -1.12 -28.82
CA GLY A 13 -40.04 -0.40 -30.10
C GLY A 13 -39.41 -1.14 -31.28
N ARG A 14 -38.45 -2.05 -31.06
CA ARG A 14 -37.90 -2.93 -32.11
C ARG A 14 -38.97 -3.87 -32.69
N THR A 15 -39.90 -4.33 -31.86
CA THR A 15 -41.02 -5.19 -32.32
C THR A 15 -42.01 -4.44 -33.20
N SER A 16 -42.20 -3.14 -32.98
CA SER A 16 -43.10 -2.29 -33.79
C SER A 16 -42.54 -1.98 -35.19
N ARG A 17 -41.21 -2.00 -35.37
CA ARG A 17 -40.55 -1.75 -36.67
C ARG A 17 -40.71 -2.90 -37.68
N GLN A 18 -41.10 -4.08 -37.22
CA GLN A 18 -41.37 -5.25 -38.07
C GLN A 18 -42.84 -5.32 -38.57
N GLY A 19 -43.60 -4.22 -38.44
CA GLY A 19 -44.94 -4.11 -39.02
C GLY A 19 -46.07 -4.76 -38.22
N ASN A 20 -45.76 -5.48 -37.13
CA ASN A 20 -46.75 -6.05 -36.24
C ASN A 20 -47.11 -5.06 -35.12
N ARG A 21 -48.40 -4.74 -34.98
CA ARG A 21 -48.90 -3.92 -33.85
C ARG A 21 -48.68 -4.68 -32.54
N GLY A 22 -47.74 -4.19 -31.72
CA GLY A 22 -47.73 -4.36 -30.26
C GLY A 22 -47.64 -5.77 -29.70
N THR A 23 -46.74 -6.63 -30.19
CA THR A 23 -46.58 -8.02 -29.67
C THR A 23 -45.32 -8.22 -28.83
N SER A 24 -44.77 -7.18 -28.21
CA SER A 24 -43.65 -7.39 -27.29
C SER A 24 -44.15 -8.04 -26.00
N GLN A 25 -43.80 -9.31 -25.80
CA GLN A 25 -44.05 -10.03 -24.56
C GLN A 25 -42.75 -10.10 -23.78
N MET A 26 -42.80 -9.70 -22.51
CA MET A 26 -41.68 -9.81 -21.59
C MET A 26 -41.99 -10.89 -20.57
N ILE A 27 -41.14 -11.93 -20.53
CA ILE A 27 -41.18 -12.96 -19.49
C ILE A 27 -40.28 -12.48 -18.36
N ILE A 28 -40.84 -12.33 -17.16
CA ILE A 28 -40.11 -11.91 -15.95
C ILE A 28 -40.17 -13.03 -14.94
N ASN A 29 -39.01 -13.45 -14.44
CA ASN A 29 -38.96 -14.18 -13.18
C ASN A 29 -39.07 -13.16 -12.04
N ILE A 30 -40.27 -13.05 -11.46
CA ILE A 30 -40.60 -12.03 -10.47
C ILE A 30 -39.78 -12.20 -9.20
N GLU A 31 -39.64 -13.43 -8.69
CA GLU A 31 -38.90 -13.72 -7.45
C GLU A 31 -37.42 -13.32 -7.54
N ASN A 32 -36.74 -13.72 -8.62
CA ASN A 32 -35.34 -13.34 -8.84
C ASN A 32 -35.19 -11.83 -9.05
N PHE A 33 -36.17 -11.20 -9.70
CA PHE A 33 -36.12 -9.77 -9.96
C PHE A 33 -36.32 -8.93 -8.69
N ILE A 34 -37.28 -9.31 -7.85
CA ILE A 34 -37.48 -8.70 -6.53
C ILE A 34 -36.25 -8.91 -5.66
N SER A 35 -35.68 -10.12 -5.64
CA SER A 35 -34.46 -10.42 -4.87
C SER A 35 -33.29 -9.54 -5.30
N TYR A 36 -33.13 -9.34 -6.60
CA TYR A 36 -32.12 -8.42 -7.14
C TYR A 36 -32.39 -6.96 -6.73
N LEU A 37 -33.61 -6.46 -6.91
CA LEU A 37 -33.96 -5.09 -6.53
C LEU A 37 -33.80 -4.84 -5.02
N LEU A 38 -34.14 -5.82 -4.18
CA LEU A 38 -33.87 -5.78 -2.75
C LEU A 38 -32.38 -5.65 -2.44
N SER A 39 -31.54 -6.47 -3.09
CA SER A 39 -30.10 -6.48 -2.82
C SER A 39 -29.40 -5.17 -3.20
N VAL A 40 -29.93 -4.44 -4.20
CA VAL A 40 -29.26 -3.25 -4.77
C VAL A 40 -29.98 -1.95 -4.41
N TYR A 41 -31.31 -1.95 -4.24
CA TYR A 41 -32.17 -0.78 -4.10
C TYR A 41 -33.23 -0.97 -2.99
N SER A 42 -32.79 -1.42 -1.80
CA SER A 42 -33.68 -1.72 -0.66
C SER A 42 -34.55 -0.54 -0.17
N LYS A 43 -34.06 0.70 -0.34
CA LYS A 43 -34.70 1.94 0.17
C LYS A 43 -36.14 2.14 -0.29
N TYR A 44 -36.51 1.60 -1.45
CA TYR A 44 -37.86 1.74 -1.97
C TYR A 44 -38.91 1.12 -1.03
N ILE A 45 -38.58 0.00 -0.39
CA ILE A 45 -39.47 -0.66 0.58
C ILE A 45 -39.57 0.15 1.87
N ASP A 46 -38.44 0.71 2.34
CA ASP A 46 -38.42 1.56 3.53
C ASP A 46 -39.31 2.82 3.35
N GLU A 47 -39.37 3.36 2.13
CA GLU A 47 -40.24 4.49 1.76
C GLU A 47 -41.72 4.09 1.62
N HIS A 48 -42.03 2.79 1.55
CA HIS A 48 -43.38 2.28 1.36
C HIS A 48 -43.69 1.09 2.30
N PRO A 49 -43.73 1.34 3.63
CA PRO A 49 -43.88 0.28 4.64
C PRO A 49 -45.24 -0.43 4.62
N ASN A 50 -46.21 0.11 3.88
CA ASN A 50 -47.56 -0.45 3.77
C ASN A 50 -47.75 -1.34 2.52
N LEU A 51 -46.72 -1.58 1.71
CA LEU A 51 -46.84 -2.51 0.58
C LEU A 51 -47.01 -3.95 1.09
N SER A 52 -48.07 -4.63 0.65
CA SER A 52 -48.23 -6.05 0.90
C SER A 52 -47.32 -6.89 -0.02
N THR A 53 -47.11 -8.15 0.34
CA THR A 53 -46.40 -9.12 -0.51
C THR A 53 -47.08 -9.32 -1.87
N ASP A 54 -48.41 -9.18 -1.92
CA ASP A 54 -49.19 -9.31 -3.15
C ASP A 54 -49.00 -8.08 -4.06
N ASP A 55 -48.89 -6.87 -3.47
CA ASP A 55 -48.59 -5.64 -4.21
C ASP A 55 -47.20 -5.70 -4.89
N LEU A 56 -46.20 -6.31 -4.23
CA LEU A 56 -44.85 -6.47 -4.79
C LEU A 56 -44.80 -7.33 -6.06
N HIS A 57 -45.83 -8.16 -6.29
CA HIS A 57 -45.94 -9.01 -7.48
C HIS A 57 -46.64 -8.28 -8.64
N GLU A 58 -47.23 -7.10 -8.42
CA GLU A 58 -47.82 -6.33 -9.50
C GLU A 58 -46.74 -5.63 -10.35
N ILE A 59 -46.86 -5.80 -11.67
CA ILE A 59 -45.94 -5.21 -12.66
C ILE A 59 -45.86 -3.68 -12.53
N LYS A 60 -46.94 -3.02 -12.07
CA LYS A 60 -46.98 -1.58 -11.88
C LYS A 60 -45.97 -1.13 -10.82
N TYR A 61 -45.98 -1.75 -9.65
CA TYR A 61 -45.06 -1.41 -8.56
C TYR A 61 -43.61 -1.78 -8.90
N LEU A 62 -43.39 -2.89 -9.60
CA LEU A 62 -42.05 -3.24 -10.10
C LEU A 62 -41.49 -2.17 -11.06
N ARG A 63 -42.34 -1.56 -11.91
CA ARG A 63 -41.94 -0.46 -12.79
C ARG A 63 -41.65 0.83 -12.03
N GLU A 64 -42.48 1.18 -11.05
CA GLU A 64 -42.27 2.34 -10.19
C GLU A 64 -40.96 2.21 -9.40
N TRP A 65 -40.68 1.02 -8.87
CA TRP A 65 -39.41 0.71 -8.21
C TRP A 65 -38.21 0.85 -9.17
N CYS A 66 -38.31 0.32 -10.41
CA CYS A 66 -37.26 0.48 -11.42
C CYS A 66 -36.99 1.95 -11.76
N GLN A 67 -38.04 2.76 -11.91
CA GLN A 67 -37.90 4.18 -12.21
C GLN A 67 -37.24 4.94 -11.06
N LYS A 68 -37.62 4.64 -9.81
CA LYS A 68 -36.97 5.20 -8.63
C LYS A 68 -35.49 4.78 -8.56
N ALA A 69 -35.20 3.49 -8.78
CA ALA A 69 -33.84 2.97 -8.82
C ALA A 69 -32.98 3.65 -9.91
N GLU A 70 -33.51 3.83 -11.12
CA GLU A 70 -32.84 4.58 -12.20
C GLU A 70 -32.61 6.05 -11.80
N THR A 71 -33.60 6.69 -11.19
CA THR A 71 -33.49 8.08 -10.73
C THR A 71 -32.40 8.24 -9.67
N ASP A 72 -32.37 7.36 -8.67
CA ASP A 72 -31.36 7.35 -7.61
C ASP A 72 -29.96 7.05 -8.18
N GLN A 73 -29.86 6.13 -9.15
CA GLN A 73 -28.61 5.83 -9.83
C GLN A 73 -28.11 7.05 -10.63
N LEU A 74 -28.98 7.72 -11.39
CA LEU A 74 -28.62 8.94 -12.13
C LEU A 74 -28.23 10.08 -11.19
N TYR A 75 -28.92 10.21 -10.06
CA TYR A 75 -28.58 11.17 -9.03
C TYR A 75 -27.19 10.89 -8.47
N LYS A 76 -26.88 9.63 -8.12
CA LYS A 76 -25.54 9.20 -7.66
C LYS A 76 -24.48 9.49 -8.71
N ILE A 77 -24.72 9.12 -9.98
CA ILE A 77 -23.77 9.39 -11.07
C ILE A 77 -23.50 10.89 -11.18
N ARG A 78 -24.54 11.72 -11.12
CA ARG A 78 -24.41 13.17 -11.26
C ARG A 78 -23.72 13.84 -10.08
N THR A 79 -24.02 13.41 -8.86
CA THR A 79 -23.57 14.07 -7.62
C THR A 79 -22.28 13.51 -7.06
N LYS A 80 -21.95 12.25 -7.36
CA LYS A 80 -20.76 11.57 -6.85
C LYS A 80 -19.82 11.17 -7.97
N ASP A 81 -20.26 10.30 -8.89
CA ASP A 81 -19.35 9.65 -9.83
C ASP A 81 -18.74 10.64 -10.85
N ILE A 82 -19.54 11.56 -11.41
CA ILE A 82 -19.05 12.59 -12.35
C ILE A 82 -18.06 13.56 -11.66
N PRO A 83 -18.38 14.15 -10.48
CA PRO A 83 -17.41 14.94 -9.75
C PRO A 83 -16.12 14.20 -9.40
N GLU A 84 -16.21 12.94 -8.98
CA GLU A 84 -15.04 12.11 -8.68
C GLU A 84 -14.17 11.89 -9.94
N ILE A 85 -14.79 11.56 -11.08
CA ILE A 85 -14.08 11.41 -12.35
C ILE A 85 -13.38 12.72 -12.74
N LYS A 86 -14.06 13.87 -12.59
CA LYS A 86 -13.47 15.18 -12.86
C LYS A 86 -12.27 15.47 -11.96
N LEU A 87 -12.37 15.15 -10.67
CA LEU A 87 -11.27 15.32 -9.72
C LEU A 87 -10.08 14.42 -10.08
N LYS A 88 -10.33 13.14 -10.40
CA LYS A 88 -9.30 12.19 -10.84
C LYS A 88 -8.61 12.67 -12.12
N ASP A 89 -9.37 13.21 -13.07
CA ASP A 89 -8.81 13.79 -14.30
C ASP A 89 -7.96 15.03 -14.02
N GLN A 90 -8.42 15.94 -13.15
CA GLN A 90 -7.63 17.12 -12.74
C GLN A 90 -6.33 16.74 -12.03
N LEU A 91 -6.37 15.76 -11.12
CA LEU A 91 -5.18 15.25 -10.43
C LEU A 91 -4.21 14.61 -11.42
N PHE A 92 -4.73 13.85 -12.39
CA PHE A 92 -3.92 13.26 -13.45
C PHE A 92 -3.25 14.34 -14.31
N GLN A 93 -3.97 15.39 -14.71
CA GLN A 93 -3.42 16.51 -15.46
C GLN A 93 -2.29 17.22 -14.69
N LYS A 94 -2.51 17.53 -13.41
CA LYS A 94 -1.46 18.11 -12.55
C LYS A 94 -0.23 17.19 -12.49
N PHE A 95 -0.45 15.88 -12.33
CA PHE A 95 0.63 14.90 -12.30
C PHE A 95 1.38 14.81 -13.64
N CYS A 96 0.69 14.90 -14.77
CA CYS A 96 1.32 14.99 -16.08
C CYS A 96 2.20 16.24 -16.22
N HIS A 97 1.75 17.38 -15.70
CA HIS A 97 2.57 18.60 -15.65
C HIS A 97 3.81 18.42 -14.77
N LEU A 98 3.65 17.86 -13.56
CA LEU A 98 4.79 17.52 -12.70
C LEU A 98 5.80 16.63 -13.43
N LEU A 99 5.35 15.52 -14.04
CA LEU A 99 6.21 14.62 -14.79
C LEU A 99 6.92 15.31 -15.95
N SER A 100 6.23 16.19 -16.68
CA SER A 100 6.82 16.95 -17.78
C SER A 100 7.95 17.87 -17.27
N ASN A 101 7.71 18.58 -16.18
CA ASN A 101 8.73 19.45 -15.57
C ASN A 101 9.93 18.64 -15.05
N LEU A 102 9.71 17.46 -14.45
CA LEU A 102 10.80 16.60 -13.98
C LEU A 102 11.63 16.04 -15.14
N ARG A 103 10.96 15.72 -16.26
CA ARG A 103 11.60 15.25 -17.48
C ARG A 103 12.53 16.29 -18.11
N GLU A 104 12.16 17.57 -18.04
CA GLU A 104 13.02 18.67 -18.50
C GLU A 104 14.28 18.85 -17.65
N ILE A 105 14.21 18.51 -16.35
CA ILE A 105 15.35 18.58 -15.43
C ILE A 105 16.32 17.42 -15.67
N ASP A 106 15.81 16.19 -15.70
CA ASP A 106 16.59 14.96 -15.87
C ASP A 106 15.70 13.87 -16.49
N ASP A 107 15.93 13.53 -17.75
CA ASP A 107 15.18 12.51 -18.52
C ASP A 107 15.66 11.09 -18.18
N ASP A 108 15.90 10.79 -16.90
CA ASP A 108 16.19 9.45 -16.42
C ASP A 108 14.89 8.64 -16.32
N GLU A 109 14.71 7.72 -17.28
CA GLU A 109 13.53 6.85 -17.39
C GLU A 109 13.19 6.13 -16.07
N TYR A 110 14.19 5.67 -15.33
CA TYR A 110 14.00 4.87 -14.11
C TYR A 110 13.56 5.75 -12.93
N LYS A 111 14.07 6.98 -12.84
CA LYS A 111 13.58 7.97 -11.86
C LYS A 111 12.13 8.34 -12.15
N LEU A 112 11.80 8.60 -13.42
CA LEU A 112 10.42 8.90 -13.84
C LEU A 112 9.46 7.74 -13.58
N LYS A 113 9.90 6.49 -13.80
CA LYS A 113 9.11 5.30 -13.43
C LYS A 113 8.89 5.20 -11.93
N SER A 114 9.91 5.50 -11.12
CA SER A 114 9.74 5.51 -9.66
C SER A 114 8.75 6.59 -9.19
N VAL A 115 8.76 7.78 -9.80
CA VAL A 115 7.75 8.82 -9.51
C VAL A 115 6.34 8.35 -9.86
N LYS A 116 6.16 7.66 -11.00
CA LYS A 116 4.87 7.06 -11.39
C LYS A 116 4.39 6.02 -10.39
N GLU A 117 5.28 5.19 -9.88
CA GLU A 117 4.94 4.21 -8.84
C GLU A 117 4.51 4.90 -7.53
N GLN A 118 5.26 5.92 -7.10
CA GLN A 118 4.91 6.68 -5.89
C GLN A 118 3.56 7.39 -6.02
N TRP A 119 3.23 7.92 -7.21
CA TRP A 119 1.91 8.45 -7.51
C TRP A 119 0.81 7.40 -7.43
N GLY A 120 1.04 6.21 -8.00
CA GLY A 120 0.09 5.09 -7.92
C GLY A 120 -0.15 4.63 -6.48
N LEU A 121 0.89 4.58 -5.65
CA LEU A 121 0.77 4.27 -4.22
C LEU A 121 0.00 5.36 -3.46
N TRP A 122 0.28 6.64 -3.76
CA TRP A 122 -0.45 7.77 -3.18
C TRP A 122 -1.94 7.72 -3.53
N LEU A 123 -2.30 7.48 -4.80
CA LEU A 123 -3.69 7.31 -5.24
C LEU A 123 -4.38 6.12 -4.54
N LYS A 124 -3.69 4.99 -4.40
CA LYS A 124 -4.23 3.81 -3.71
C LYS A 124 -4.52 4.11 -2.23
N ASN A 125 -3.72 4.93 -1.58
CA ASN A 125 -3.96 5.38 -0.21
C ASN A 125 -5.19 6.30 -0.14
N ILE A 126 -5.46 7.11 -1.18
CA ILE A 126 -6.69 7.91 -1.27
C ILE A 126 -7.92 7.03 -1.46
N ASP A 127 -7.91 6.12 -2.45
CA ASP A 127 -9.05 5.23 -2.70
C ASP A 127 -9.35 4.32 -1.48
N ARG A 128 -8.32 3.92 -0.71
CA ARG A 128 -8.54 3.22 0.56
C ARG A 128 -9.38 4.05 1.52
N ARG A 129 -9.06 5.34 1.70
CA ARG A 129 -9.79 6.23 2.61
C ARG A 129 -11.26 6.35 2.27
N ASP A 130 -11.58 6.49 0.99
CA ASP A 130 -12.98 6.60 0.57
C ASP A 130 -13.77 5.32 0.91
N LYS A 131 -13.12 4.15 0.80
CA LYS A 131 -13.72 2.88 1.21
C LYS A 131 -13.92 2.81 2.73
N ILE A 132 -12.92 3.22 3.50
CA ILE A 132 -12.96 3.25 4.97
C ILE A 132 -14.04 4.20 5.46
N LYS A 133 -14.10 5.41 4.90
CA LYS A 133 -15.13 6.41 5.20
C LYS A 133 -16.52 5.88 4.88
N PHE A 134 -16.68 5.18 3.75
CA PHE A 134 -17.96 4.60 3.37
C PHE A 134 -18.41 3.48 4.31
N SER A 135 -17.51 2.57 4.71
CA SER A 135 -17.85 1.50 5.65
C SER A 135 -18.11 2.04 7.06
N LEU A 136 -17.37 3.07 7.48
CA LEU A 136 -17.54 3.74 8.75
C LEU A 136 -18.85 4.55 8.80
N ASP A 137 -19.21 5.29 7.74
CA ASP A 137 -20.52 5.95 7.60
C ASP A 137 -21.68 4.93 7.67
N ARG A 138 -21.50 3.74 7.08
CA ARG A 138 -22.48 2.66 7.20
C ARG A 138 -22.63 2.17 8.65
N ASN A 139 -21.53 1.91 9.35
CA ASN A 139 -21.55 1.45 10.75
C ASN A 139 -22.18 2.49 11.68
N ILE A 140 -21.85 3.77 11.49
CA ILE A 140 -22.41 4.90 12.25
C ILE A 140 -23.92 5.03 12.00
N LYS A 141 -24.37 4.89 10.74
CA LYS A 141 -25.80 4.92 10.39
C LYS A 141 -26.57 3.76 11.01
N MET A 142 -25.97 2.57 11.07
CA MET A 142 -26.56 1.42 11.78
C MET A 142 -26.71 1.68 13.27
N ALA A 143 -25.83 2.48 13.86
CA ALA A 143 -25.89 2.89 15.26
C ALA A 143 -26.87 4.07 15.52
N GLY A 144 -27.49 4.63 14.48
CA GLY A 144 -28.45 5.75 14.59
C GLY A 144 -27.81 7.14 14.56
N CYS A 145 -26.53 7.24 14.20
CA CYS A 145 -25.78 8.49 14.13
C CYS A 145 -25.56 8.94 12.66
N GLN A 146 -25.10 10.18 12.46
CA GLN A 146 -24.73 10.69 11.14
C GLN A 146 -23.32 11.28 11.13
N LEU A 147 -22.48 10.84 10.20
CA LEU A 147 -21.14 11.39 10.01
C LEU A 147 -21.21 12.87 9.61
N ILE A 148 -20.50 13.73 10.33
CA ILE A 148 -20.34 15.14 9.98
C ILE A 148 -19.03 15.26 9.19
N ASP A 149 -19.17 15.58 7.91
CA ASP A 149 -18.03 15.75 7.01
C ASP A 149 -17.49 17.18 7.14
N ASN A 150 -16.46 17.35 7.96
CA ASN A 150 -15.77 18.63 8.05
C ASN A 150 -14.62 18.62 7.04
N ASN A 151 -14.69 19.48 6.02
CA ASN A 151 -13.66 19.62 4.98
C ASN A 151 -12.31 20.16 5.49
N SER A 152 -12.14 20.32 6.81
CA SER A 152 -10.95 20.88 7.46
C SER A 152 -10.33 19.85 8.40
N ASN A 153 -9.02 19.59 8.23
CA ASN A 153 -8.14 18.79 9.09
C ASN A 153 -8.82 17.69 9.92
N ASN A 154 -8.80 16.45 9.42
CA ASN A 154 -9.29 15.25 10.13
C ASN A 154 -8.37 14.81 11.29
N SER A 155 -7.61 15.75 11.86
CA SER A 155 -6.82 15.51 13.06
C SER A 155 -7.76 15.34 14.25
N ILE A 156 -7.41 14.42 15.15
CA ILE A 156 -8.16 14.18 16.37
C ILE A 156 -8.34 15.47 17.19
N TYR A 157 -7.32 16.33 17.23
CA TYR A 157 -7.33 17.55 18.02
C TYR A 157 -8.38 18.54 17.50
N HIS A 158 -8.53 18.64 16.18
CA HIS A 158 -9.51 19.51 15.52
C HIS A 158 -10.94 19.10 15.90
N ILE A 159 -11.22 17.81 15.83
CA ILE A 159 -12.55 17.26 16.11
C ILE A 159 -12.90 17.41 17.59
N ILE A 160 -11.94 17.16 18.48
CA ILE A 160 -12.14 17.37 19.91
C ILE A 160 -12.42 18.85 20.20
N ASN A 161 -11.64 19.77 19.64
CA ASN A 161 -11.85 21.21 19.81
C ASN A 161 -13.25 21.63 19.31
N GLN A 162 -13.69 21.10 18.18
CA GLN A 162 -15.00 21.38 17.60
C GLN A 162 -16.15 20.87 18.47
N GLN A 163 -16.09 19.62 18.95
CA GLN A 163 -17.14 19.05 19.80
C GLN A 163 -17.21 19.67 21.19
N LEU A 164 -16.07 20.11 21.73
CA LEU A 164 -16.00 20.84 23.00
C LEU A 164 -16.30 22.34 22.85
N GLN A 165 -16.50 22.84 21.63
CA GLN A 165 -16.70 24.27 21.31
C GLN A 165 -15.63 25.18 21.95
N ARG A 166 -14.38 24.72 22.03
CA ARG A 166 -13.28 25.45 22.66
C ARG A 166 -12.61 26.39 21.65
N HIS A 167 -12.10 27.52 22.14
CA HIS A 167 -11.29 28.46 21.37
C HIS A 167 -9.78 28.13 21.37
N THR A 168 -9.41 26.89 21.70
CA THR A 168 -8.02 26.41 21.72
C THR A 168 -7.60 25.90 20.34
N THR A 169 -6.33 26.11 19.97
CA THR A 169 -5.78 25.57 18.72
C THR A 169 -5.43 24.08 18.84
N ASP A 170 -5.36 23.37 17.72
CA ASP A 170 -4.98 21.95 17.67
C ASP A 170 -3.58 21.72 18.29
N GLN A 171 -2.65 22.65 18.02
CA GLN A 171 -1.31 22.66 18.58
C GLN A 171 -1.35 22.83 20.10
N GLU A 172 -2.12 23.79 20.63
CA GLU A 172 -2.22 23.99 22.08
C GLU A 172 -2.77 22.75 22.81
N LEU A 173 -3.76 22.08 22.20
CA LEU A 173 -4.34 20.86 22.77
C LEU A 173 -3.31 19.73 22.83
N LYS A 174 -2.54 19.55 21.74
CA LYS A 174 -1.43 18.60 21.66
C LYS A 174 -0.36 18.90 22.70
N GLU A 175 0.01 20.16 22.88
CA GLU A 175 1.00 20.56 23.89
C GLU A 175 0.52 20.31 25.32
N GLN A 176 -0.77 20.53 25.60
CA GLN A 176 -1.36 20.22 26.91
C GLN A 176 -1.32 18.71 27.19
N MET A 177 -1.67 17.88 26.20
CA MET A 177 -1.58 16.43 26.31
C MET A 177 -0.13 15.96 26.57
N ILE A 178 0.83 16.45 25.79
CA ILE A 178 2.26 16.09 25.97
C ILE A 178 2.74 16.52 27.36
N LYS A 179 2.38 17.73 27.81
CA LYS A 179 2.70 18.19 29.17
C LYS A 179 2.10 17.26 30.24
N HIS A 180 0.87 16.81 30.06
CA HIS A 180 0.22 15.87 30.99
C HIS A 180 0.96 14.54 31.08
N ILE A 181 1.38 13.97 29.93
CA ILE A 181 2.17 12.72 29.90
C ILE A 181 3.50 12.92 30.65
N LEU A 182 4.18 14.04 30.42
CA LEU A 182 5.45 14.37 31.07
C LEU A 182 5.33 14.59 32.58
N GLN A 183 4.18 15.08 33.05
CA GLN A 183 3.90 15.28 34.48
C GLN A 183 3.54 13.95 35.17
N ASN A 184 2.95 13.00 34.45
CA ASN A 184 2.44 11.74 35.00
C ASN A 184 3.24 10.52 34.50
N LYS A 185 4.58 10.62 34.48
CA LYS A 185 5.46 9.58 33.90
C LYS A 185 5.23 8.18 34.47
N THR A 186 4.79 8.05 35.72
CA THR A 186 4.47 6.77 36.35
C THR A 186 3.31 6.07 35.66
N CYS A 187 2.26 6.80 35.28
CA CYS A 187 1.09 6.29 34.55
C CYS A 187 1.42 5.92 33.09
N TYR A 188 2.51 6.46 32.53
CA TYR A 188 2.93 6.25 31.15
C TYR A 188 4.29 5.56 31.04
N LYS A 189 4.75 4.90 32.12
CA LYS A 189 6.12 4.37 32.21
C LYS A 189 6.42 3.40 31.07
N ASP A 190 5.52 2.44 30.84
CA ASP A 190 5.67 1.42 29.81
C ASP A 190 5.70 2.02 28.39
N PHE A 191 4.96 3.10 28.18
CA PHE A 191 4.98 3.85 26.93
C PHE A 191 6.29 4.62 26.74
N LEU A 192 6.71 5.37 27.76
CA LEU A 192 7.91 6.19 27.71
C LEU A 192 9.19 5.36 27.57
N THR A 193 9.23 4.15 28.14
CA THR A 193 10.38 3.23 27.99
C THR A 193 10.48 2.61 26.61
N ASN A 194 9.36 2.50 25.89
CA ASN A 194 9.29 1.78 24.61
C ASN A 194 9.12 2.69 23.39
N ILE A 195 9.07 4.02 23.56
CA ILE A 195 8.81 4.96 22.47
C ILE A 195 9.82 4.88 21.30
N ASP A 196 11.06 4.46 21.59
CA ASP A 196 12.12 4.30 20.58
C ASP A 196 12.06 2.94 19.84
N ASN A 197 11.42 1.93 20.44
CA ASN A 197 11.37 0.55 19.92
C ASN A 197 10.00 0.16 19.34
N ASN A 198 8.94 0.86 19.74
CA ASN A 198 7.57 0.58 19.31
C ASN A 198 7.22 1.36 18.05
N ASN A 199 7.31 0.71 16.90
CA ASN A 199 6.57 1.10 15.69
C ASN A 199 5.08 0.65 15.75
N ASN A 200 4.61 0.20 16.91
CA ASN A 200 3.23 -0.28 17.07
C ASN A 200 2.27 0.92 17.22
N ILE A 201 1.74 1.36 16.09
CA ILE A 201 0.82 2.49 15.94
C ILE A 201 -0.39 2.36 16.89
N LEU A 202 -0.90 1.13 17.08
CA LEU A 202 -2.04 0.83 17.95
C LEU A 202 -1.80 1.28 19.40
N TYR A 203 -0.61 1.02 19.93
CA TYR A 203 -0.25 1.35 21.30
C TYR A 203 -0.03 2.86 21.49
N ILE A 204 0.41 3.56 20.44
CA ILE A 204 0.55 5.02 20.43
C ILE A 204 -0.82 5.68 20.47
N GLU A 205 -1.78 5.22 19.67
CA GLU A 205 -3.14 5.75 19.62
C GLU A 205 -3.89 5.54 20.94
N GLU A 206 -3.82 4.35 21.55
CA GLU A 206 -4.45 4.07 22.84
C GLU A 206 -3.91 5.00 23.94
N THR A 207 -2.59 5.21 23.97
CA THR A 207 -1.94 6.10 24.92
C THR A 207 -2.36 7.55 24.71
N MET A 208 -2.46 7.99 23.46
CA MET A 208 -2.95 9.31 23.07
C MET A 208 -4.39 9.53 23.55
N MET A 209 -5.29 8.57 23.32
CA MET A 209 -6.69 8.63 23.76
C MET A 209 -6.81 8.74 25.29
N LYS A 210 -6.09 7.89 26.04
CA LYS A 210 -6.04 7.95 27.50
C LYS A 210 -5.49 9.28 28.00
N ALA A 211 -4.44 9.81 27.37
CA ALA A 211 -3.87 11.10 27.74
C ALA A 211 -4.83 12.27 27.46
N LEU A 212 -5.51 12.29 26.32
CA LEU A 212 -6.52 13.32 26.01
C LEU A 212 -7.71 13.25 26.96
N MET A 213 -8.23 12.06 27.20
CA MET A 213 -9.31 11.79 28.16
C MET A 213 -8.95 12.33 29.55
N ARG A 214 -7.72 12.07 30.02
CA ARG A 214 -7.24 12.53 31.32
C ARG A 214 -6.97 14.04 31.38
N THR A 215 -6.38 14.59 30.33
CA THR A 215 -6.04 16.03 30.24
C THR A 215 -7.29 16.90 30.22
N LEU A 216 -8.32 16.47 29.49
CA LEU A 216 -9.54 17.26 29.28
C LEU A 216 -10.66 16.92 30.26
N ASN A 217 -10.50 15.83 31.01
CA ASN A 217 -11.52 15.28 31.91
C ASN A 217 -12.85 15.02 31.18
N ILE A 218 -12.78 14.25 30.10
CA ILE A 218 -13.92 13.87 29.26
C ILE A 218 -13.95 12.36 29.06
N ASN A 219 -15.09 11.79 28.66
CA ASN A 219 -15.16 10.45 28.11
C ASN A 219 -14.90 10.51 26.60
N ILE A 220 -14.25 9.51 26.03
CA ILE A 220 -14.03 9.41 24.59
C ILE A 220 -14.62 8.08 24.09
N VAL A 221 -15.54 8.15 23.14
CA VAL A 221 -16.12 6.97 22.49
C VAL A 221 -15.64 6.93 21.04
N VAL A 222 -14.99 5.85 20.62
CA VAL A 222 -14.38 5.71 19.29
C VAL A 222 -15.07 4.60 18.51
N PHE A 223 -15.66 4.94 17.37
CA PHE A 223 -16.18 3.98 16.40
C PHE A 223 -15.09 3.61 15.41
N THR A 224 -14.82 2.32 15.28
CA THR A 224 -13.84 1.77 14.33
C THR A 224 -14.55 1.10 13.15
N ASN A 225 -13.78 0.84 12.10
CA ASN A 225 -14.29 0.12 10.92
C ASN A 225 -14.40 -1.41 11.14
N TYR A 226 -13.62 -1.94 12.09
CA TYR A 226 -13.47 -3.38 12.30
C TYR A 226 -14.40 -3.92 13.38
N ASP A 227 -14.79 -3.09 14.34
CA ASP A 227 -15.58 -3.51 15.49
C ASP A 227 -17.05 -3.12 15.33
N GLN A 228 -17.94 -4.03 15.70
CA GLN A 228 -19.39 -3.78 15.72
C GLN A 228 -19.80 -2.88 16.89
N LEU A 229 -18.95 -2.78 17.91
CA LEU A 229 -19.17 -1.97 19.11
C LEU A 229 -18.07 -0.91 19.24
N PRO A 230 -18.39 0.30 19.72
CA PRO A 230 -17.40 1.34 19.90
C PRO A 230 -16.48 1.04 21.08
N ILE A 231 -15.24 1.51 20.97
CA ILE A 231 -14.25 1.51 22.06
C ILE A 231 -14.57 2.68 22.99
N VAL A 232 -14.72 2.42 24.28
CA VAL A 232 -15.11 3.43 25.27
C VAL A 232 -13.95 3.70 26.22
N TYR A 233 -13.46 4.93 26.24
CA TYR A 233 -12.55 5.46 27.23
C TYR A 233 -13.37 6.27 28.24
N LYS A 234 -13.73 5.61 29.35
CA LYS A 234 -14.63 6.16 30.38
C LYS A 234 -13.85 6.65 31.59
N ARG A 235 -14.20 7.84 32.09
CA ARG A 235 -13.67 8.44 33.32
C ARG A 235 -14.81 8.79 34.27
N ARG A 236 -14.64 8.42 35.54
CA ARG A 236 -15.69 8.53 36.58
C ARG A 236 -16.25 9.94 36.81
N ASN A 237 -15.42 10.97 36.68
CA ASN A 237 -15.79 12.37 36.89
C ASN A 237 -15.72 13.21 35.59
N ALA A 238 -15.96 12.60 34.44
CA ALA A 238 -15.92 13.27 33.16
C ALA A 238 -16.96 14.41 33.07
N ILE A 239 -16.55 15.55 32.52
CA ILE A 239 -17.41 16.74 32.33
C ILE A 239 -18.35 16.54 31.15
N GLN A 240 -17.92 15.80 30.13
CA GLN A 240 -18.65 15.57 28.89
C GLN A 240 -18.17 14.26 28.23
N THR A 241 -19.01 13.68 27.37
CA THR A 241 -18.63 12.59 26.48
C THR A 241 -18.50 13.10 25.05
N ILE A 242 -17.36 12.81 24.42
CA ILE A 242 -17.11 13.09 23.01
C ILE A 242 -17.11 11.80 22.21
N PHE A 243 -17.36 11.94 20.92
CA PHE A 243 -17.66 10.82 20.06
C PHE A 243 -16.88 10.97 18.76
N LEU A 244 -15.97 10.04 18.51
CA LEU A 244 -15.05 10.04 17.40
C LEU A 244 -15.32 8.82 16.54
N ALA A 245 -15.20 8.96 15.23
CA ALA A 245 -15.18 7.81 14.36
C ALA A 245 -13.91 7.84 13.54
N GLY A 246 -13.11 6.78 13.60
CA GLY A 246 -11.84 6.74 12.89
C GLY A 246 -11.35 5.32 12.69
N GLU A 247 -10.40 5.18 11.77
CA GLU A 247 -9.66 3.93 11.59
C GLU A 247 -8.29 4.05 12.25
N PHE A 248 -7.70 2.90 12.59
CA PHE A 248 -6.27 2.78 12.78
C PHE A 248 -5.56 3.34 11.54
N ASP A 249 -4.64 4.28 11.73
CA ASP A 249 -4.03 5.16 10.71
C ASP A 249 -4.78 6.48 10.42
N VAL A 250 -4.88 7.33 11.46
CA VAL A 250 -4.78 8.81 11.35
C VAL A 250 -6.06 9.61 11.04
N MET A 251 -7.16 9.00 10.60
CA MET A 251 -8.34 9.79 10.18
C MET A 251 -9.48 9.67 11.19
N TYR A 252 -9.80 10.77 11.87
CA TYR A 252 -10.97 10.88 12.72
C TYR A 252 -12.06 11.71 12.03
N TYR A 253 -13.31 11.45 12.38
CA TYR A 253 -14.50 12.17 11.94
C TYR A 253 -15.40 12.46 13.14
N SER A 254 -16.05 13.62 13.11
CA SER A 254 -17.12 13.94 14.04
C SER A 254 -18.43 13.31 13.57
N PHE A 255 -19.37 13.07 14.47
CA PHE A 255 -20.73 12.69 14.09
C PHE A 255 -21.78 13.28 15.02
N ASP A 256 -22.99 13.42 14.47
CA ASP A 256 -24.18 13.89 15.18
C ASP A 256 -24.90 12.72 15.87
N ILE A 257 -25.36 12.97 17.09
CA ILE A 257 -25.87 12.01 18.09
C ILE A 257 -27.36 12.23 18.33
N ASN A 258 -27.99 13.15 17.59
CA ASN A 258 -29.37 13.57 17.78
C ASN A 258 -30.42 12.43 17.82
N ASN A 259 -30.09 11.17 17.48
CA ASN A 259 -30.97 10.00 17.51
C ASN A 259 -30.37 8.70 18.13
N SER A 260 -29.46 8.76 19.11
CA SER A 260 -28.72 7.55 19.58
C SER A 260 -28.98 7.10 21.04
N GLU A 261 -30.23 6.81 21.40
CA GLU A 261 -30.57 6.28 22.73
C GLU A 261 -29.83 4.96 23.07
N ASN A 262 -29.65 4.08 22.07
CA ASN A 262 -28.98 2.80 22.25
C ASN A 262 -27.48 2.93 22.56
N ILE A 263 -26.78 3.87 21.93
CA ILE A 263 -25.35 4.09 22.18
C ILE A 263 -25.15 4.72 23.56
N LEU A 264 -25.99 5.68 23.94
CA LEU A 264 -25.92 6.31 25.25
C LEU A 264 -26.15 5.29 26.36
N LYS A 265 -27.08 4.35 26.16
CA LYS A 265 -27.29 3.21 27.07
C LYS A 265 -26.05 2.32 27.16
N TYR A 266 -25.45 1.94 26.03
CA TYR A 266 -24.22 1.14 25.99
C TYR A 266 -23.06 1.80 26.75
N VAL A 267 -22.84 3.11 26.55
CA VAL A 267 -21.78 3.86 27.26
C VAL A 267 -22.07 3.94 28.76
N SER A 268 -23.34 4.05 29.17
CA SER A 268 -23.71 4.10 30.59
C SER A 268 -23.48 2.76 31.31
N GLU A 269 -23.71 1.64 30.61
CA GLU A 269 -23.58 0.28 31.14
C GLU A 269 -22.13 -0.25 31.08
N TYR A 270 -21.21 0.48 30.43
CA TYR A 270 -19.80 0.10 30.30
C TYR A 270 -19.09 0.12 31.67
N GLN A 271 -18.49 -1.02 32.04
CA GLN A 271 -17.99 -1.26 33.40
C GLN A 271 -16.52 -0.85 33.63
N ASP A 272 -15.71 -0.75 32.58
CA ASP A 272 -14.31 -0.35 32.70
C ASP A 272 -14.20 1.18 32.80
N GLU A 273 -14.00 1.68 34.03
CA GLU A 273 -13.79 3.08 34.34
C GLU A 273 -12.34 3.33 34.77
N ASP A 274 -11.71 4.33 34.15
CA ASP A 274 -10.38 4.79 34.56
C ASP A 274 -10.49 5.64 35.83
N ASP A 275 -10.21 5.00 36.97
CA ASP A 275 -10.10 5.62 38.30
C ASP A 275 -8.66 6.10 38.61
N ASP A 276 -7.69 5.78 37.74
CA ASP A 276 -6.30 6.26 37.87
C ASP A 276 -6.20 7.71 37.41
N THR A 277 -6.65 8.62 38.27
CA THR A 277 -5.74 9.58 38.93
C THR A 277 -6.54 10.60 39.74
N LEU A 278 -6.47 10.44 41.05
CA LEU A 278 -6.45 11.54 42.01
C LEU A 278 -5.15 12.33 41.77
N VAL A 279 -5.07 13.12 40.68
CA VAL A 279 -3.97 14.08 40.50
C VAL A 279 -4.27 15.26 41.42
N GLU A 280 -3.61 15.28 42.59
CA GLU A 280 -3.26 16.54 43.22
C GLU A 280 -2.56 17.39 42.15
N LEU A 281 -3.15 18.55 41.85
CA LEU A 281 -2.51 19.64 41.13
C LEU A 281 -1.22 20.01 41.89
N ILE A 282 -0.14 19.24 41.67
CA ILE A 282 1.19 19.63 42.06
C ILE A 282 1.49 20.84 41.20
N THR A 283 1.42 21.98 41.88
CA THR A 283 1.79 23.30 41.41
C THR A 283 3.06 23.25 40.55
N MET A 284 3.01 24.00 39.46
CA MET A 284 4.05 24.08 38.44
C MET A 284 5.45 24.08 39.06
N ASN A 285 6.25 23.09 38.69
CA ASN A 285 7.69 23.26 38.67
C ASN A 285 8.20 22.95 37.27
N ASN A 286 8.92 23.94 36.73
CA ASN A 286 9.48 24.00 35.39
C ASN A 286 10.16 22.68 34.99
N TYR A 287 9.61 21.99 34.00
CA TYR A 287 10.22 20.79 33.43
C TYR A 287 10.72 21.04 32.01
N ASN A 288 12.04 20.91 31.85
CA ASN A 288 12.84 21.25 30.66
C ASN A 288 13.40 19.99 29.95
N ASP A 289 12.62 18.92 29.82
CA ASP A 289 13.07 17.71 29.11
C ASP A 289 12.81 17.82 27.60
N LYS A 290 13.50 18.78 26.95
CA LYS A 290 13.32 19.13 25.53
C LYS A 290 13.47 17.93 24.60
N HIS A 291 14.32 16.98 24.95
CA HIS A 291 14.57 15.78 24.15
C HIS A 291 13.37 14.82 24.16
N LEU A 292 12.77 14.55 25.34
CA LEU A 292 11.59 13.71 25.44
C LEU A 292 10.35 14.38 24.84
N TYR A 293 10.22 15.70 24.99
CA TYR A 293 9.19 16.49 24.32
C TYR A 293 9.28 16.36 22.78
N SER A 294 10.49 16.51 22.21
CA SER A 294 10.69 16.33 20.77
C SER A 294 10.29 14.93 20.31
N LYS A 295 10.64 13.88 21.06
CA LYS A 295 10.26 12.50 20.74
C LYS A 295 8.75 12.27 20.77
N LEU A 296 8.06 12.79 21.79
CA LEU A 296 6.61 12.72 21.88
C LEU A 296 5.94 13.50 20.74
N ASN A 297 6.44 14.70 20.46
CA ASN A 297 5.95 15.52 19.36
C ASN A 297 6.12 14.81 18.02
N ASP A 298 7.29 14.20 17.77
CA ASP A 298 7.55 13.44 16.54
C ASP A 298 6.68 12.18 16.42
N ALA A 299 6.47 11.45 17.52
CA ALA A 299 5.59 10.28 17.55
C ALA A 299 4.14 10.64 17.22
N PHE A 300 3.64 11.74 17.78
CA PHE A 300 2.27 12.22 17.53
C PHE A 300 2.14 13.07 16.24
N ASN A 301 3.23 13.61 15.67
CA ASN A 301 3.22 14.30 14.37
C ASN A 301 3.21 13.33 13.19
N LYS A 302 3.82 12.14 13.34
CA LYS A 302 3.71 11.06 12.33
C LYS A 302 2.25 10.64 12.07
N GLN A 303 1.36 10.95 13.02
CA GLN A 303 -0.07 10.72 12.92
C GLN A 303 -0.86 11.91 12.37
N ASP A 304 -0.29 13.08 12.09
CA ASP A 304 -1.03 14.25 11.58
C ASP A 304 -0.70 14.59 10.11
N ASN A 305 0.32 13.95 9.52
CA ASN A 305 0.73 14.25 8.16
C ASN A 305 -0.11 13.48 7.15
N PHE A 306 -1.16 14.09 6.62
CA PHE A 306 -1.67 13.68 5.32
C PHE A 306 -1.66 14.76 4.26
N ILE A 307 -1.17 14.31 3.11
CA ILE A 307 -0.48 15.07 2.09
C ILE A 307 -1.50 15.56 1.06
N ASP A 308 -1.79 16.85 1.06
CA ASP A 308 -2.38 17.56 -0.08
C ASP A 308 -1.54 17.27 -1.33
N TYR A 309 -2.14 17.24 -2.52
CA TYR A 309 -1.42 17.07 -3.78
C TYR A 309 -0.23 18.02 -3.89
N THR A 310 -0.38 19.26 -3.38
CA THR A 310 0.67 20.27 -3.32
C THR A 310 1.88 19.81 -2.51
N GLU A 311 1.64 19.17 -1.36
CA GLU A 311 2.69 18.62 -0.51
C GLU A 311 3.34 17.38 -1.16
N PHE A 312 2.54 16.52 -1.81
CA PHE A 312 3.07 15.39 -2.58
C PHE A 312 4.00 15.88 -3.68
N GLU A 313 3.56 16.88 -4.44
CA GLU A 313 4.33 17.50 -5.50
C GLU A 313 5.66 18.05 -4.97
N GLN A 314 5.63 18.79 -3.87
CA GLN A 314 6.83 19.37 -3.26
C GLN A 314 7.80 18.27 -2.78
N GLN A 315 7.29 17.25 -2.09
CA GLN A 315 8.10 16.12 -1.64
C GLN A 315 8.77 15.38 -2.81
N ILE A 316 8.04 15.15 -3.91
CA ILE A 316 8.61 14.52 -5.11
C ILE A 316 9.68 15.41 -5.74
N ARG A 317 9.44 16.71 -5.87
CA ARG A 317 10.44 17.66 -6.41
C ARG A 317 11.73 17.65 -5.60
N ASP A 318 11.61 17.71 -4.28
CA ASP A 318 12.76 17.69 -3.35
C ASP A 318 13.53 16.37 -3.42
N GLN A 319 12.83 15.24 -3.51
CA GLN A 319 13.44 13.93 -3.64
C GLN A 319 14.09 13.71 -5.00
N TYR A 320 13.50 14.23 -6.08
CA TYR A 320 14.01 14.05 -7.45
C TYR A 320 15.34 14.79 -7.67
N GLN A 321 15.49 15.97 -7.06
CA GLN A 321 16.73 16.76 -7.12
C GLN A 321 17.86 16.14 -6.27
N LYS A 322 17.52 15.47 -5.16
CA LYS A 322 18.48 14.74 -4.32
C LYS A 322 18.65 13.32 -4.87
N GLN A 323 19.57 13.16 -5.81
CA GLN A 323 19.76 12.00 -6.72
C GLN A 323 19.62 10.58 -6.12
N ASP A 324 19.80 10.39 -4.81
CA ASP A 324 19.80 9.08 -4.15
C ASP A 324 18.50 8.69 -3.41
N LYS A 325 17.47 9.54 -3.35
CA LYS A 325 16.27 9.27 -2.52
C LYS A 325 14.99 8.94 -3.28
N ILE A 326 14.93 9.22 -4.59
CA ILE A 326 13.70 9.04 -5.35
C ILE A 326 13.43 7.57 -5.68
N ILE A 327 14.47 6.79 -5.99
CA ILE A 327 14.33 5.37 -6.32
C ILE A 327 14.26 4.58 -5.01
N LYS A 328 13.04 4.15 -4.67
CA LYS A 328 12.80 3.30 -3.49
C LYS A 328 12.70 1.81 -3.83
N ASN A 329 12.37 1.50 -5.09
CA ASN A 329 12.21 0.14 -5.56
C ASN A 329 13.54 -0.36 -6.15
N PRO A 330 14.18 -1.40 -5.56
CA PRO A 330 15.48 -1.91 -6.03
C PRO A 330 15.43 -2.42 -7.47
N PHE A 331 14.25 -2.82 -7.97
CA PHE A 331 14.06 -3.28 -9.35
C PHE A 331 14.56 -2.27 -10.38
N TYR A 332 14.32 -0.97 -10.19
CA TYR A 332 14.73 0.03 -11.17
C TYR A 332 16.26 0.16 -11.27
N HIS A 333 16.97 -0.01 -10.16
CA HIS A 333 18.43 -0.06 -10.16
C HIS A 333 18.94 -1.32 -10.88
N ILE A 334 18.32 -2.47 -10.65
CA ILE A 334 18.66 -3.73 -11.32
C ILE A 334 18.42 -3.61 -12.82
N ALA A 335 17.24 -3.15 -13.23
CA ALA A 335 16.88 -2.99 -14.64
C ALA A 335 17.80 -1.97 -15.37
N LYS A 336 18.22 -0.90 -14.68
CA LYS A 336 19.21 0.05 -15.19
C LYS A 336 20.58 -0.60 -15.34
N ALA A 337 20.99 -1.42 -14.38
CA ALA A 337 22.23 -2.17 -14.46
C ALA A 337 22.21 -3.16 -15.63
N ASP A 338 21.13 -3.92 -15.81
CA ASP A 338 20.99 -4.88 -16.92
C ASP A 338 21.06 -4.20 -18.28
N MET A 339 20.41 -3.04 -18.44
CA MET A 339 20.53 -2.24 -19.66
C MET A 339 21.99 -1.84 -19.93
N LEU A 340 22.72 -1.38 -18.91
CA LEU A 340 24.13 -1.03 -19.03
C LEU A 340 25.00 -2.25 -19.37
N ILE A 341 24.72 -3.41 -18.78
CA ILE A 341 25.38 -4.69 -19.07
C ILE A 341 25.16 -5.07 -20.53
N ILE A 342 23.93 -5.06 -21.01
CA ILE A 342 23.57 -5.38 -22.41
C ILE A 342 24.24 -4.41 -23.38
N LYS A 343 24.20 -3.11 -23.08
CA LYS A 343 24.83 -2.08 -23.92
C LYS A 343 26.34 -2.29 -24.03
N SER A 344 27.00 -2.61 -22.91
CA SER A 344 28.43 -2.92 -22.90
C SER A 344 28.80 -4.16 -23.74
N HIS A 345 27.88 -5.13 -23.84
CA HIS A 345 28.02 -6.35 -24.65
C HIS A 345 27.77 -6.11 -26.14
N GLN A 346 26.73 -5.38 -26.50
CA GLN A 346 26.41 -5.05 -27.89
C GLN A 346 27.52 -4.20 -28.54
N PHE A 347 28.13 -3.31 -27.76
CA PHE A 347 29.29 -2.54 -28.21
C PHE A 347 30.47 -3.44 -28.54
N PHE A 348 30.74 -4.46 -27.71
CA PHE A 348 31.82 -5.44 -27.92
C PHE A 348 31.64 -6.29 -29.19
N ILE A 349 30.40 -6.68 -29.52
CA ILE A 349 30.11 -7.47 -30.74
C ILE A 349 30.34 -6.64 -32.00
N ARG A 350 29.88 -5.37 -32.01
CA ARG A 350 30.09 -4.44 -33.14
C ARG A 350 31.56 -4.10 -33.36
N THR A 351 32.34 -3.87 -32.29
CA THR A 351 33.76 -3.51 -32.42
C THR A 351 34.65 -4.70 -32.79
N LYS A 352 34.27 -5.94 -32.40
CA LYS A 352 34.98 -7.15 -32.85
C LYS A 352 34.94 -7.33 -34.38
N GLN A 353 33.89 -6.84 -35.03
CA GLN A 353 33.74 -6.89 -36.49
C GLN A 353 34.55 -5.79 -37.21
N PHE A 354 35.05 -4.77 -36.51
CA PHE A 354 35.59 -3.53 -37.13
C PHE A 354 37.06 -3.17 -36.78
N VAL A 355 37.91 -4.15 -36.47
CA VAL A 355 39.38 -4.03 -36.31
C VAL A 355 39.90 -3.57 -34.92
N ARG A 356 41.04 -4.19 -34.56
CA ARG A 356 41.95 -4.07 -33.41
C ARG A 356 42.47 -2.68 -33.00
N GLN A 357 41.87 -1.58 -33.43
CA GLN A 357 42.33 -0.25 -33.01
C GLN A 357 41.33 0.36 -32.04
N ILE A 358 41.82 0.76 -30.86
CA ILE A 358 41.49 1.98 -30.10
C ILE A 358 41.51 1.72 -28.57
N VAL A 359 42.50 2.31 -27.90
CA VAL A 359 42.66 2.37 -26.43
C VAL A 359 41.51 3.12 -25.75
N SER A 360 40.80 4.03 -26.44
CA SER A 360 39.64 4.75 -25.91
C SER A 360 38.33 3.94 -25.86
N VAL A 361 38.31 2.72 -26.39
CA VAL A 361 37.17 1.79 -26.28
C VAL A 361 37.19 1.05 -24.94
N GLY A 362 38.39 0.77 -24.40
CA GLY A 362 38.54 0.15 -23.09
C GLY A 362 38.01 1.02 -21.94
N THR A 363 38.16 2.35 -22.06
CA THR A 363 37.75 3.30 -21.01
C THR A 363 36.24 3.54 -20.95
N LYS A 364 35.53 3.57 -22.09
CA LYS A 364 34.06 3.69 -22.08
C LYS A 364 33.38 2.41 -21.57
N GLN A 365 33.93 1.24 -21.91
CA GLN A 365 33.40 -0.04 -21.46
C GLN A 365 33.62 -0.28 -19.95
N SER A 366 34.75 0.19 -19.41
CA SER A 366 34.98 0.13 -17.96
C SER A 366 34.00 1.02 -17.20
N VAL A 367 33.71 2.23 -17.71
CA VAL A 367 32.78 3.19 -17.10
C VAL A 367 31.33 2.65 -17.09
N GLU A 368 30.82 2.09 -18.19
CA GLU A 368 29.46 1.54 -18.21
C GLU A 368 29.29 0.35 -17.24
N ARG A 369 30.33 -0.48 -17.09
CA ARG A 369 30.34 -1.61 -16.15
C ARG A 369 30.47 -1.16 -14.69
N GLU A 370 31.27 -0.14 -14.42
CA GLU A 370 31.39 0.45 -13.09
C GLU A 370 30.06 1.10 -12.65
N ASN A 371 29.41 1.82 -13.56
CA ASN A 371 28.07 2.38 -13.34
C ASN A 371 27.03 1.27 -13.09
N ALA A 372 27.12 0.13 -13.80
CA ALA A 372 26.26 -1.02 -13.55
C ALA A 372 26.48 -1.60 -12.14
N LEU A 373 27.75 -1.77 -11.71
CA LEU A 373 28.08 -2.21 -10.36
C LEU A 373 27.56 -1.24 -9.29
N GLN A 374 27.67 0.07 -9.50
CA GLN A 374 27.11 1.08 -8.59
C GLN A 374 25.59 0.94 -8.47
N CYS A 375 24.89 0.72 -9.59
CA CYS A 375 23.44 0.48 -9.58
C CYS A 375 23.08 -0.80 -8.81
N LEU A 376 23.81 -1.91 -9.03
CA LEU A 376 23.57 -3.16 -8.32
C LEU A 376 23.81 -3.02 -6.81
N ASN A 377 24.87 -2.32 -6.40
CA ASN A 377 25.15 -2.02 -5.01
C ASN A 377 24.04 -1.15 -4.37
N ALA A 378 23.53 -0.15 -5.10
CA ALA A 378 22.40 0.64 -4.63
C ALA A 378 21.13 -0.21 -4.43
N ALA A 379 20.85 -1.15 -5.35
CA ALA A 379 19.74 -2.10 -5.19
C ALA A 379 19.89 -2.97 -3.94
N ILE A 380 21.10 -3.47 -3.67
CA ILE A 380 21.41 -4.29 -2.50
C ILE A 380 21.24 -3.48 -1.21
N GLN A 381 21.66 -2.21 -1.19
CA GLN A 381 21.50 -1.33 -0.03
C GLN A 381 20.04 -1.01 0.25
N LEU A 382 19.22 -0.81 -0.78
CA LEU A 382 17.78 -0.51 -0.63
C LEU A 382 17.00 -1.69 -0.05
N ASN A 383 17.29 -2.92 -0.49
CA ASN A 383 16.61 -4.10 0.03
C ASN A 383 17.53 -5.33 0.06
N PRO A 384 18.24 -5.55 1.18
CA PRO A 384 19.15 -6.69 1.34
C PRO A 384 18.47 -8.05 1.41
N ILE A 385 17.12 -8.13 1.41
CA ILE A 385 16.38 -9.39 1.50
C ILE A 385 15.93 -9.85 0.10
N TYR A 386 15.55 -8.92 -0.77
CA TYR A 386 15.02 -9.21 -2.11
C TYR A 386 15.94 -8.74 -3.25
N SER A 387 17.25 -8.80 -3.03
CA SER A 387 18.29 -8.37 -4.00
C SER A 387 19.04 -9.52 -4.67
N PHE A 388 18.47 -10.73 -4.73
CA PHE A 388 19.19 -11.92 -5.20
C PHE A 388 19.63 -11.79 -6.66
N THR A 389 18.77 -11.18 -7.50
CA THR A 389 19.08 -10.85 -8.89
C THR A 389 20.25 -9.87 -9.01
N ALA A 390 20.38 -8.94 -8.06
CA ALA A 390 21.50 -8.01 -8.03
C ALA A 390 22.83 -8.74 -7.73
N TYR A 391 22.83 -9.65 -6.77
CA TYR A 391 23.98 -10.50 -6.45
C TYR A 391 24.38 -11.42 -7.61
N VAL A 392 23.42 -12.04 -8.30
CA VAL A 392 23.70 -12.86 -9.49
C VAL A 392 24.33 -12.02 -10.60
N SER A 393 23.80 -10.83 -10.84
CA SER A 393 24.31 -9.89 -11.88
C SER A 393 25.70 -9.34 -11.51
N GLN A 394 25.97 -9.14 -10.22
CA GLN A 394 27.29 -8.76 -9.73
C GLN A 394 28.31 -9.90 -9.93
N ALA A 395 27.95 -11.14 -9.59
CA ALA A 395 28.79 -12.31 -9.82
C ALA A 395 29.12 -12.49 -11.32
N TYR A 396 28.14 -12.26 -12.20
CA TYR A 396 28.35 -12.24 -13.65
C TYR A 396 29.41 -11.23 -14.08
N LEU A 397 29.28 -9.98 -13.63
CA LEU A 397 30.21 -8.90 -13.95
C LEU A 397 31.63 -9.16 -13.44
N LEU A 398 31.77 -9.75 -12.26
CA LEU A 398 33.07 -10.15 -11.71
C LEU A 398 33.75 -11.21 -12.59
N ILE A 399 33.02 -12.23 -13.04
CA ILE A 399 33.52 -13.29 -13.92
C ILE A 399 33.93 -12.74 -15.30
N GLU A 400 33.18 -11.76 -15.80
CA GLU A 400 33.47 -11.02 -17.03
C GLU A 400 34.76 -10.18 -16.92
N GLN A 401 34.93 -9.44 -15.83
CA GLN A 401 36.03 -8.49 -15.62
C GLN A 401 37.37 -9.18 -15.36
N LYS A 402 37.38 -10.39 -14.79
CA LYS A 402 38.59 -11.11 -14.35
C LYS A 402 39.45 -10.30 -13.37
N SER A 403 38.82 -9.55 -12.47
CA SER A 403 39.51 -8.84 -11.41
C SER A 403 40.25 -9.82 -10.49
N ASP A 404 41.17 -9.33 -9.65
CA ASP A 404 41.80 -10.20 -8.66
C ASP A 404 40.75 -10.87 -7.77
N LYS A 405 40.93 -12.17 -7.50
CA LYS A 405 40.01 -13.01 -6.72
C LYS A 405 38.55 -13.04 -7.22
N TYR A 406 38.32 -12.74 -8.50
CA TYR A 406 36.96 -12.68 -9.06
C TYR A 406 36.13 -13.96 -8.82
N LYS A 407 36.76 -15.14 -8.79
CA LYS A 407 36.07 -16.42 -8.53
C LYS A 407 35.57 -16.53 -7.10
N GLU A 408 36.39 -16.16 -6.12
CA GLU A 408 36.02 -16.17 -4.69
C GLU A 408 34.87 -15.19 -4.45
N ASN A 409 34.98 -13.96 -4.98
CA ASN A 409 33.95 -12.94 -4.83
C ASN A 409 32.64 -13.32 -5.55
N ALA A 410 32.72 -13.88 -6.77
CA ALA A 410 31.55 -14.34 -7.49
C ALA A 410 30.85 -15.51 -6.78
N ILE A 411 31.59 -16.45 -6.20
CA ILE A 411 31.01 -17.51 -5.37
C ILE A 411 30.32 -16.91 -4.14
N ALA A 412 30.95 -15.95 -3.47
CA ALA A 412 30.37 -15.29 -2.30
C ALA A 412 29.04 -14.60 -2.62
N ASP A 413 28.95 -13.88 -3.74
CA ASP A 413 27.70 -13.24 -4.17
C ASP A 413 26.63 -14.26 -4.58
N LEU A 414 27.00 -15.33 -5.30
CA LEU A 414 26.08 -16.42 -5.64
C LEU A 414 25.54 -17.15 -4.40
N LEU A 415 26.37 -17.35 -3.37
CA LEU A 415 25.93 -17.92 -2.09
C LEU A 415 24.92 -17.02 -1.39
N LYS A 416 25.16 -15.70 -1.34
CA LYS A 416 24.19 -14.74 -0.79
C LYS A 416 22.85 -14.76 -1.54
N ALA A 417 22.89 -14.81 -2.88
CA ALA A 417 21.67 -14.91 -3.69
C ALA A 417 20.89 -16.20 -3.36
N ARG A 418 21.60 -17.32 -3.22
CA ARG A 418 21.03 -18.62 -2.87
C ARG A 418 20.40 -18.60 -1.47
N ASP A 419 21.10 -18.03 -0.49
CA ASP A 419 20.61 -17.94 0.88
C ASP A 419 19.35 -17.06 0.94
N GLN A 420 19.27 -15.99 0.14
CA GLN A 420 18.06 -15.18 0.02
C GLN A 420 16.86 -15.98 -0.52
N ILE A 421 17.09 -16.75 -1.59
CA ILE A 421 16.06 -17.60 -2.19
C ILE A 421 15.54 -18.62 -1.17
N ASN A 422 16.45 -19.35 -0.52
CA ASN A 422 16.10 -20.46 0.36
C ASN A 422 15.52 -20.01 1.70
N ASN A 423 16.01 -18.91 2.28
CA ASN A 423 15.66 -18.53 3.65
C ASN A 423 14.49 -17.53 3.70
N PHE A 424 14.22 -16.79 2.63
CA PHE A 424 13.19 -15.75 2.64
C PHE A 424 12.15 -15.93 1.53
N ILE A 425 12.60 -16.12 0.29
CA ILE A 425 11.69 -16.07 -0.87
C ILE A 425 10.82 -17.34 -0.96
N LEU A 426 11.43 -18.52 -0.99
CA LEU A 426 10.70 -19.80 -1.06
C LEU A 426 9.80 -20.00 0.17
N PRO A 427 10.26 -19.79 1.42
CA PRO A 427 9.41 -19.91 2.60
C PRO A 427 8.18 -18.98 2.55
N ALA A 428 8.35 -17.73 2.06
CA ALA A 428 7.23 -16.81 1.92
C ALA A 428 6.19 -17.31 0.90
N TYR A 429 6.63 -17.82 -0.26
CA TYR A 429 5.72 -18.39 -1.25
C TYR A 429 5.02 -19.65 -0.73
N HIS A 430 5.72 -20.54 -0.04
CA HIS A 430 5.11 -21.72 0.58
C HIS A 430 4.09 -21.35 1.66
N SER A 431 4.38 -20.35 2.51
CA SER A 431 3.42 -19.85 3.49
C SER A 431 2.15 -19.29 2.83
N MET A 432 2.30 -18.52 1.73
CA MET A 432 1.16 -18.03 0.97
C MET A 432 0.32 -19.18 0.36
N GLN A 433 0.97 -20.23 -0.14
CA GLN A 433 0.27 -21.42 -0.66
C GLN A 433 -0.52 -22.15 0.42
N LEU A 434 0.05 -22.31 1.63
CA LEU A 434 -0.64 -22.93 2.76
C LEU A 434 -1.88 -22.15 3.18
N ASN A 435 -1.78 -20.82 3.29
CA ASN A 435 -2.91 -19.96 3.65
C ASN A 435 -4.06 -20.01 2.62
N LEU A 436 -3.75 -20.23 1.35
CA LEU A 436 -4.77 -20.39 0.31
C LEU A 436 -5.41 -21.78 0.34
N TYR A 437 -4.65 -22.81 0.71
CA TYR A 437 -5.16 -24.17 0.87
C TYR A 437 -6.18 -24.26 2.02
N ASP A 438 -5.92 -23.58 3.15
CA ASP A 438 -6.85 -23.53 4.29
C ASP A 438 -8.14 -22.78 3.96
N ASN A 439 -8.06 -21.71 3.15
CA ASN A 439 -9.23 -20.94 2.71
C ASN A 439 -10.09 -21.65 1.64
N ASN A 440 -9.52 -22.59 0.89
CA ASN A 440 -10.22 -23.34 -0.17
C ASN A 440 -11.25 -24.35 0.34
N ASN A 441 -11.24 -24.68 1.63
CA ASN A 441 -12.31 -25.49 2.22
C ASN A 441 -13.67 -24.75 2.29
N ASN A 442 -13.70 -23.45 1.96
CA ASN A 442 -14.90 -22.63 1.86
C ASN A 442 -15.10 -22.08 0.43
N ASN A 443 -15.53 -22.95 -0.49
CA ASN A 443 -16.24 -22.68 -1.76
C ASN A 443 -16.00 -21.33 -2.47
N ASN A 444 -14.86 -21.12 -3.14
CA ASN A 444 -14.72 -20.06 -4.17
C ASN A 444 -13.78 -20.50 -5.31
N SER A 445 -14.26 -20.41 -6.57
CA SER A 445 -13.53 -20.80 -7.80
C SER A 445 -12.38 -19.87 -8.19
N ASP A 446 -12.32 -18.65 -7.63
CA ASP A 446 -11.32 -17.63 -7.99
C ASP A 446 -9.94 -17.90 -7.34
N CYS A 447 -9.86 -18.79 -6.36
CA CYS A 447 -8.63 -19.10 -5.64
C CYS A 447 -7.69 -20.06 -6.41
N ASP A 448 -8.23 -20.81 -7.38
CA ASP A 448 -7.46 -21.78 -8.17
C ASP A 448 -6.39 -21.12 -9.04
N ASP A 449 -6.68 -19.95 -9.60
CA ASP A 449 -5.74 -19.27 -10.49
C ASP A 449 -4.58 -18.61 -9.74
N LEU A 450 -4.82 -18.09 -8.54
CA LEU A 450 -3.75 -17.57 -7.69
C LEU A 450 -2.83 -18.69 -7.19
N SER A 451 -3.41 -19.83 -6.79
CA SER A 451 -2.66 -21.02 -6.38
C SER A 451 -1.77 -21.55 -7.50
N LYS A 452 -2.30 -21.62 -8.73
CA LYS A 452 -1.51 -21.97 -9.93
C LYS A 452 -0.37 -20.98 -10.17
N GLN A 453 -0.64 -19.67 -10.07
CA GLN A 453 0.39 -18.64 -10.24
C GLN A 453 1.52 -18.77 -9.21
N LEU A 454 1.18 -19.02 -7.95
CA LEU A 454 2.18 -19.24 -6.89
C LEU A 454 3.00 -20.49 -7.18
N THR A 455 2.36 -21.59 -7.56
CA THR A 455 3.05 -22.85 -7.92
C THR A 455 4.04 -22.64 -9.07
N ILE A 456 3.63 -21.93 -10.12
CA ILE A 456 4.51 -21.60 -11.25
C ILE A 456 5.69 -20.74 -10.77
N LYS A 457 5.45 -19.72 -9.93
CA LYS A 457 6.51 -18.88 -9.38
C LYS A 457 7.52 -19.67 -8.55
N THR A 458 7.05 -20.55 -7.67
CA THR A 458 7.91 -21.43 -6.86
C THR A 458 8.78 -22.30 -7.76
N ASN A 459 8.20 -22.95 -8.78
CA ASN A 459 8.95 -23.77 -9.73
C ASN A 459 10.02 -22.97 -10.49
N ILE A 460 9.69 -21.76 -10.93
CA ILE A 460 10.66 -20.87 -11.59
C ILE A 460 11.82 -20.54 -10.64
N ILE A 461 11.52 -20.19 -9.39
CA ILE A 461 12.54 -19.83 -8.39
C ILE A 461 13.42 -21.04 -8.04
N ASP A 462 12.85 -22.25 -7.95
CA ASP A 462 13.61 -23.48 -7.73
C ASP A 462 14.55 -23.78 -8.90
N LEU A 463 14.10 -23.57 -10.14
CA LEU A 463 14.97 -23.68 -11.32
C LEU A 463 16.13 -22.68 -11.23
N TYR A 464 15.86 -21.42 -10.87
CA TYR A 464 16.92 -20.43 -10.67
C TYR A 464 17.92 -20.84 -9.59
N ASN A 465 17.42 -21.37 -8.47
CA ASN A 465 18.25 -21.88 -7.37
C ASN A 465 19.20 -22.98 -7.85
N ASN A 466 18.68 -23.94 -8.63
CA ASN A 466 19.47 -25.00 -9.26
C ASN A 466 20.51 -24.45 -10.24
N HIS A 467 20.17 -23.43 -11.03
CA HIS A 467 21.13 -22.78 -11.93
C HIS A 467 22.26 -22.06 -11.17
N ILE A 468 21.95 -21.38 -10.07
CA ILE A 468 22.95 -20.77 -9.19
C ILE A 468 23.89 -21.84 -8.63
N GLN A 469 23.36 -22.96 -8.15
CA GLN A 469 24.16 -24.06 -7.62
C GLN A 469 25.09 -24.66 -8.69
N ASN A 470 24.58 -24.86 -9.91
CA ASN A 470 25.38 -25.35 -11.02
C ASN A 470 26.49 -24.35 -11.43
N ALA A 471 26.21 -23.04 -11.36
CA ALA A 471 27.20 -22.01 -11.61
C ALA A 471 28.33 -22.04 -10.57
N ILE A 472 28.00 -22.16 -9.28
CA ILE A 472 28.98 -22.31 -8.19
C ILE A 472 29.89 -23.51 -8.45
N LEU A 473 29.30 -24.70 -8.69
CA LEU A 473 30.05 -25.93 -8.96
C LEU A 473 30.97 -25.80 -10.18
N THR A 474 30.52 -25.11 -11.23
CA THR A 474 31.32 -24.87 -12.43
C THR A 474 32.52 -23.98 -12.13
N ILE A 475 32.34 -22.93 -11.33
CA ILE A 475 33.43 -22.02 -10.94
C ILE A 475 34.44 -22.77 -10.07
N GLU A 476 33.99 -23.57 -9.10
CA GLU A 476 34.86 -24.39 -8.24
C GLU A 476 35.66 -25.42 -9.03
N ASN A 477 35.03 -26.15 -9.95
CA ASN A 477 35.70 -27.12 -10.81
C ASN A 477 36.76 -26.44 -11.69
N SER A 478 36.44 -25.25 -12.21
CA SER A 478 37.42 -24.46 -12.96
C SER A 478 38.60 -23.99 -12.11
N GLN A 479 38.42 -23.82 -10.80
CA GLN A 479 39.50 -23.48 -9.89
C GLN A 479 40.40 -24.70 -9.62
N LYS A 480 39.79 -25.84 -9.29
CA LYS A 480 40.51 -27.11 -9.11
C LYS A 480 41.35 -27.50 -10.33
N LEU A 481 40.81 -27.29 -11.54
CA LEU A 481 41.54 -27.56 -12.78
C LEU A 481 42.73 -26.61 -12.99
N VAL A 482 42.60 -25.33 -12.61
CA VAL A 482 43.72 -24.38 -12.64
C VAL A 482 44.82 -24.82 -11.67
N ASP A 483 44.45 -25.18 -10.45
CA ASP A 483 45.40 -25.60 -9.40
C ASP A 483 46.13 -26.89 -9.81
N LEU A 484 45.42 -27.87 -10.40
CA LEU A 484 45.99 -29.09 -10.97
C LEU A 484 46.93 -28.84 -12.16
N MET A 485 46.64 -27.84 -13.00
CA MET A 485 47.51 -27.48 -14.14
C MET A 485 48.76 -26.71 -13.72
N ILE A 486 48.67 -25.87 -12.68
CA ILE A 486 49.83 -25.23 -12.05
C ILE A 486 50.74 -26.31 -11.45
N PHE A 487 50.15 -27.31 -10.78
CA PHE A 487 50.89 -28.45 -10.23
C PHE A 487 51.56 -29.32 -11.32
N ASN A 488 50.95 -29.46 -12.50
CA ASN A 488 51.43 -30.31 -13.59
C ASN A 488 52.21 -29.58 -14.72
N GLY A 489 52.47 -28.28 -14.59
CA GLY A 489 53.35 -27.52 -15.51
C GLY A 489 52.90 -27.42 -16.97
N LYS A 490 51.60 -27.51 -17.29
CA LYS A 490 51.07 -27.46 -18.69
C LYS A 490 50.32 -26.17 -19.01
N HIS A 491 50.35 -25.77 -20.29
CA HIS A 491 49.80 -24.51 -20.82
C HIS A 491 48.31 -24.27 -20.51
N ILE A 492 48.07 -23.15 -19.81
CA ILE A 492 46.86 -22.74 -19.07
C ILE A 492 45.72 -22.16 -19.96
N SER A 493 45.99 -21.77 -21.21
CA SER A 493 45.16 -20.75 -21.88
C SER A 493 43.85 -21.22 -22.53
N THR A 494 43.72 -22.52 -22.86
CA THR A 494 42.64 -23.01 -23.74
C THR A 494 41.44 -23.57 -22.96
N ILE A 495 41.68 -24.31 -21.87
CA ILE A 495 40.63 -24.96 -21.07
C ILE A 495 39.89 -23.95 -20.18
N ILE A 496 40.61 -22.98 -19.58
CA ILE A 496 40.01 -21.87 -18.81
C ILE A 496 38.99 -21.11 -19.66
N LYS A 497 39.24 -20.94 -20.97
CA LYS A 497 38.31 -20.25 -21.86
C LYS A 497 37.01 -21.04 -22.07
N VAL A 498 37.08 -22.37 -22.16
CA VAL A 498 35.93 -23.24 -22.41
C VAL A 498 35.02 -23.30 -21.19
N GLU A 499 35.57 -23.54 -20.00
CA GLU A 499 34.76 -23.62 -18.78
C GLU A 499 34.20 -22.26 -18.36
N ARG A 500 34.96 -21.18 -18.59
CA ARG A 500 34.46 -19.82 -18.42
C ARG A 500 33.28 -19.52 -19.35
N HIS A 501 33.34 -19.98 -20.60
CA HIS A 501 32.23 -19.77 -21.53
C HIS A 501 30.98 -20.55 -21.11
N LYS A 502 31.14 -21.77 -20.58
CA LYS A 502 30.03 -22.54 -20.00
C LYS A 502 29.42 -21.86 -18.77
N ALA A 503 30.25 -21.36 -17.84
CA ALA A 503 29.77 -20.59 -16.69
C ALA A 503 29.02 -19.32 -17.12
N LEU A 504 29.55 -18.56 -18.07
CA LEU A 504 28.89 -17.37 -18.61
C LEU A 504 27.58 -17.71 -19.34
N GLN A 505 27.50 -18.84 -20.05
CA GLN A 505 26.26 -19.29 -20.69
C GLN A 505 25.18 -19.66 -19.68
N LEU A 506 25.55 -20.38 -18.60
CA LEU A 506 24.65 -20.75 -17.51
C LEU A 506 24.15 -19.53 -16.72
N ILE A 507 24.97 -18.48 -16.60
CA ILE A 507 24.56 -17.23 -15.96
C ILE A 507 23.73 -16.38 -16.92
N ASN A 508 24.08 -16.30 -18.22
CA ASN A 508 23.28 -15.56 -19.21
C ASN A 508 21.91 -16.17 -19.48
N SER A 509 21.74 -17.50 -19.35
CA SER A 509 20.40 -18.11 -19.40
C SER A 509 19.49 -17.64 -18.27
N ASN A 510 20.07 -17.20 -17.14
CA ASN A 510 19.33 -16.64 -16.00
C ASN A 510 19.02 -15.15 -16.15
N VAL A 511 19.83 -14.39 -16.89
CA VAL A 511 19.64 -12.94 -17.07
C VAL A 511 18.60 -12.63 -18.17
N ASN A 512 18.53 -13.44 -19.23
CA ASN A 512 17.63 -13.19 -20.36
C ASN A 512 16.22 -13.82 -20.22
N SER A 513 15.93 -14.51 -19.11
CA SER A 513 14.63 -15.14 -18.83
C SER A 513 13.82 -14.44 -17.72
N ILE A 514 14.33 -13.29 -17.26
CA ILE A 514 13.64 -12.27 -16.45
C ILE A 514 13.08 -11.22 -17.40
#